data_AF-A0A1B6HHN8-F1
#
_entry.id   AF-A0A1B6HHN8-F1
#
_cell.length_a   1.000
_cell.length_b   1.000
_cell.length_c   1.000
_cell.angle_alpha   90.00
_cell.angle_beta   90.00
_cell.angle_gamma   90.00
#
_symmetry.space_group_name_H-M   'P 1'
#
loop_
_entity.id
_entity.type
_entity.pdbx_description
1 polymer ?
#
loop_
_entity_poly.entity_id
_entity_poly.type
_entity_poly.pdbx_seq_one_letter_code
_entity_poly.pdbx_strand_id
1 'polypeptide(L)'
;PPSFPFGGMENPCITFVTPTLLAGDRSLACVVAHEISHSWTGNLVTNRNFDHFWLNEGFTMFLERKILGRMYGEPMREFAALNGLKDLKYAVSTLGEENPLTKLVVDLSGGIGPDDAFSTCPYEKGHTFLFYLEQLVGGPAVFEPFLKAYLDNFKYRSIETRDFKTFFKSYFANNTASKSVDWDSWLFTPGMPFIIPKYNTSLADACTALTNRWVQWDMTEPNPFAPTDLTNFHPLQVQEFLAQLLELESFPLDKVQALQSVYSFSASNNSEIKFRWLRLCIKVRWEEKVAPALQFVTEQGRMKFVRPIYRDLYAWEDMRQRTIDNFQATKANMMAVLVHNVAKDLHLE
;
A
#
# COMPACT_ATOMS: atom_id res chain seq x y z
N PRO A 1 -18.41 -10.56 -2.15
CA PRO A 1 -17.91 -11.93 -2.44
C PRO A 1 -16.40 -11.92 -2.67
N PRO A 2 -15.71 -13.09 -2.70
CA PRO A 2 -14.26 -13.13 -2.88
C PRO A 2 -13.76 -12.50 -4.18
N SER A 3 -14.58 -12.46 -5.24
CA SER A 3 -14.24 -11.82 -6.52
C SER A 3 -14.14 -10.29 -6.50
N PHE A 4 -14.50 -9.62 -5.38
CA PHE A 4 -14.39 -8.17 -5.24
C PHE A 4 -12.93 -7.72 -5.45
N PRO A 5 -12.63 -6.72 -6.32
CA PRO A 5 -11.29 -6.52 -6.83
C PRO A 5 -10.44 -5.56 -5.99
N PHE A 6 -11.05 -4.88 -5.02
CA PHE A 6 -10.44 -3.85 -4.20
C PHE A 6 -10.32 -4.28 -2.73
N GLY A 7 -9.65 -3.45 -1.90
CA GLY A 7 -9.63 -3.64 -0.45
C GLY A 7 -10.97 -3.26 0.18
N GLY A 8 -11.43 -2.06 -0.11
CA GLY A 8 -12.76 -1.57 0.22
C GLY A 8 -13.28 -0.64 -0.87
N MET A 9 -14.50 -0.16 -0.66
CA MET A 9 -15.11 0.93 -1.40
C MET A 9 -16.01 1.69 -0.43
N GLU A 10 -15.83 3.00 -0.38
CA GLU A 10 -16.41 3.94 0.58
C GLU A 10 -17.87 4.30 0.30
N ASN A 11 -18.66 3.36 -0.23
CA ASN A 11 -20.07 3.60 -0.57
C ASN A 11 -20.83 4.18 0.65
N PRO A 12 -21.43 5.38 0.55
CA PRO A 12 -22.06 6.02 1.69
C PRO A 12 -23.11 5.12 2.36
N CYS A 13 -23.08 5.07 3.69
CA CYS A 13 -23.91 4.23 4.56
C CYS A 13 -23.64 2.71 4.48
N ILE A 14 -22.94 2.21 3.45
CA ILE A 14 -22.71 0.77 3.26
C ILE A 14 -21.36 0.49 2.60
N THR A 15 -20.28 0.71 3.34
CA THR A 15 -18.92 0.35 2.89
C THR A 15 -18.85 -1.10 2.42
N PHE A 16 -18.32 -1.32 1.22
CA PHE A 16 -17.99 -2.65 0.73
C PHE A 16 -16.56 -3.00 1.11
N VAL A 17 -16.33 -4.24 1.51
CA VAL A 17 -14.99 -4.74 1.85
C VAL A 17 -14.75 -6.12 1.25
N THR A 18 -13.50 -6.40 0.94
CA THR A 18 -13.08 -7.74 0.53
C THR A 18 -13.16 -8.73 1.71
N PRO A 19 -13.59 -9.99 1.49
CA PRO A 19 -13.52 -11.01 2.53
C PRO A 19 -12.06 -11.37 2.90
N THR A 20 -11.06 -10.95 2.13
CA THR A 20 -9.65 -11.17 2.49
C THR A 20 -9.22 -10.40 3.74
N LEU A 21 -10.06 -9.48 4.26
CA LEU A 21 -9.85 -8.82 5.56
C LEU A 21 -10.17 -9.74 6.76
N LEU A 22 -10.86 -10.87 6.54
CA LEU A 22 -11.27 -11.81 7.58
C LEU A 22 -10.10 -12.69 8.06
N ALA A 23 -9.04 -12.07 8.58
CA ALA A 23 -7.86 -12.75 9.09
C ALA A 23 -8.11 -13.53 10.41
N GLY A 24 -9.24 -13.29 11.08
CA GLY A 24 -9.61 -13.92 12.36
C GLY A 24 -9.12 -13.19 13.62
N ASP A 25 -8.26 -12.18 13.48
CA ASP A 25 -7.58 -11.48 14.57
C ASP A 25 -7.70 -9.94 14.50
N ARG A 26 -8.45 -9.41 13.52
CA ARG A 26 -8.65 -7.97 13.24
C ARG A 26 -7.39 -7.23 12.77
N SER A 27 -6.32 -7.94 12.42
CA SER A 27 -5.03 -7.36 11.97
C SER A 27 -5.10 -6.53 10.70
N LEU A 28 -6.18 -6.67 9.92
CA LEU A 28 -6.42 -5.96 8.66
C LEU A 28 -7.51 -4.86 8.79
N ALA A 29 -7.85 -4.45 10.01
CA ALA A 29 -8.85 -3.41 10.28
C ALA A 29 -8.44 -2.01 9.79
N CYS A 30 -7.18 -1.79 9.40
CA CYS A 30 -6.73 -0.52 8.82
C CYS A 30 -7.53 -0.15 7.56
N VAL A 31 -7.92 -1.14 6.74
CA VAL A 31 -8.79 -0.90 5.58
C VAL A 31 -10.14 -0.37 6.04
N VAL A 32 -10.71 -0.86 7.15
CA VAL A 32 -11.96 -0.31 7.69
C VAL A 32 -11.77 1.13 8.17
N ALA A 33 -10.63 1.46 8.78
CA ALA A 33 -10.31 2.84 9.17
C ALA A 33 -10.16 3.77 7.95
N HIS A 34 -9.65 3.25 6.83
CA HIS A 34 -9.57 3.95 5.55
C HIS A 34 -10.98 4.31 5.05
N GLU A 35 -11.85 3.31 4.92
CA GLU A 35 -13.21 3.54 4.43
C GLU A 35 -14.05 4.43 5.36
N ILE A 36 -13.83 4.35 6.68
CA ILE A 36 -14.44 5.28 7.64
C ILE A 36 -13.98 6.71 7.36
N SER A 37 -12.68 6.92 7.11
CA SER A 37 -12.10 8.24 6.87
C SER A 37 -12.69 8.90 5.62
N HIS A 38 -12.98 8.12 4.58
CA HIS A 38 -13.66 8.60 3.38
C HIS A 38 -15.03 9.24 3.63
N SER A 39 -15.70 8.93 4.76
CA SER A 39 -16.93 9.61 5.16
C SER A 39 -16.76 11.14 5.25
N TRP A 40 -15.53 11.62 5.46
CA TRP A 40 -15.16 13.04 5.40
C TRP A 40 -14.36 13.39 4.15
N THR A 41 -13.34 12.60 3.81
CA THR A 41 -12.38 12.90 2.73
C THR A 41 -12.69 12.06 1.50
N GLY A 42 -13.56 12.58 0.64
CA GLY A 42 -14.13 11.87 -0.51
C GLY A 42 -15.64 12.05 -0.55
N ASN A 43 -16.36 11.53 0.45
CA ASN A 43 -17.82 11.58 0.47
C ASN A 43 -18.38 12.97 0.85
N LEU A 44 -17.75 13.66 1.82
CA LEU A 44 -18.22 14.97 2.29
C LEU A 44 -17.52 16.13 1.55
N VAL A 45 -16.21 16.02 1.36
CA VAL A 45 -15.39 16.90 0.52
C VAL A 45 -14.81 16.06 -0.61
N THR A 46 -15.24 16.31 -1.84
CA THR A 46 -14.93 15.46 -2.99
C THR A 46 -13.94 16.15 -3.91
N ASN A 47 -13.05 15.41 -4.57
CA ASN A 47 -12.31 15.91 -5.72
C ASN A 47 -13.26 16.32 -6.87
N ARG A 48 -12.98 17.45 -7.55
CA ARG A 48 -13.82 17.94 -8.66
C ARG A 48 -13.79 17.04 -9.89
N ASN A 49 -12.64 16.43 -10.15
CA ASN A 49 -12.38 15.47 -11.22
C ASN A 49 -11.21 14.55 -10.79
N PHE A 50 -10.86 13.56 -11.63
CA PHE A 50 -9.82 12.57 -11.31
C PHE A 50 -8.38 13.10 -11.33
N ASP A 51 -8.12 14.26 -11.95
CA ASP A 51 -6.80 14.93 -11.87
C ASP A 51 -6.44 15.28 -10.41
N HIS A 52 -7.47 15.55 -9.59
CA HIS A 52 -7.36 15.91 -8.19
C HIS A 52 -7.64 14.75 -7.23
N PHE A 53 -7.57 13.50 -7.70
CA PHE A 53 -7.93 12.32 -6.91
C PHE A 53 -7.13 12.18 -5.60
N TRP A 54 -5.90 12.70 -5.54
CA TRP A 54 -5.12 12.75 -4.31
C TRP A 54 -5.80 13.51 -3.16
N LEU A 55 -6.73 14.43 -3.44
CA LEU A 55 -7.48 15.13 -2.39
C LEU A 55 -8.43 14.19 -1.63
N ASN A 56 -8.90 13.12 -2.27
CA ASN A 56 -9.59 12.05 -1.57
C ASN A 56 -8.55 11.16 -0.90
N GLU A 57 -7.71 10.51 -1.69
CA GLU A 57 -6.90 9.38 -1.21
C GLU A 57 -5.77 9.77 -0.28
N GLY A 58 -5.06 10.85 -0.59
CA GLY A 58 -3.97 11.35 0.26
C GLY A 58 -4.49 11.77 1.64
N PHE A 59 -5.64 12.44 1.68
CA PHE A 59 -6.29 12.83 2.93
C PHE A 59 -6.86 11.63 3.70
N THR A 60 -7.50 10.69 3.01
CA THR A 60 -8.01 9.47 3.63
C THR A 60 -6.88 8.65 4.24
N MET A 61 -5.78 8.42 3.50
CA MET A 61 -4.59 7.75 4.03
C MET A 61 -4.01 8.48 5.25
N PHE A 62 -4.03 9.81 5.24
CA PHE A 62 -3.57 10.63 6.37
C PHE A 62 -4.45 10.46 7.61
N LEU A 63 -5.77 10.43 7.45
CA LEU A 63 -6.72 10.17 8.54
C LEU A 63 -6.67 8.72 9.02
N GLU A 64 -6.59 7.73 8.12
CA GLU A 64 -6.42 6.31 8.44
C GLU A 64 -5.21 6.11 9.36
N ARG A 65 -4.05 6.65 8.97
CA ARG A 65 -2.83 6.51 9.76
C ARG A 65 -2.91 7.26 11.09
N LYS A 66 -3.64 8.38 11.17
CA LYS A 66 -3.95 9.02 12.46
C LYS A 66 -4.81 8.11 13.35
N ILE A 67 -5.80 7.40 12.81
CA ILE A 67 -6.60 6.42 13.56
C ILE A 67 -5.69 5.30 14.09
N LEU A 68 -4.80 4.74 13.25
CA LEU A 68 -3.79 3.77 13.70
C LEU A 68 -2.92 4.33 14.83
N GLY A 69 -2.48 5.58 14.71
CA GLY A 69 -1.71 6.26 15.76
C GLY A 69 -2.49 6.41 17.08
N ARG A 70 -3.81 6.65 17.03
CA ARG A 70 -4.66 6.67 18.23
C ARG A 70 -4.87 5.27 18.83
N MET A 71 -4.87 4.22 18.01
CA MET A 71 -5.08 2.84 18.47
C MET A 71 -3.81 2.20 19.04
N TYR A 72 -2.65 2.47 18.43
CA TYR A 72 -1.41 1.74 18.68
C TYR A 72 -0.21 2.63 19.03
N GLY A 73 -0.41 3.95 19.07
CA GLY A 73 0.62 4.94 19.37
C GLY A 73 1.28 5.55 18.13
N GLU A 74 1.93 6.70 18.34
CA GLU A 74 2.58 7.48 17.27
C GLU A 74 3.64 6.69 16.47
N PRO A 75 4.49 5.83 17.09
CA PRO A 75 5.42 5.01 16.31
C PRO A 75 4.73 4.10 15.28
N MET A 76 3.51 3.62 15.54
CA MET A 76 2.76 2.81 14.57
C MET A 76 2.28 3.65 13.37
N ARG A 77 1.87 4.90 13.61
CA ARG A 77 1.49 5.84 12.53
C ARG A 77 2.68 6.10 11.60
N GLU A 78 3.84 6.38 12.20
CA GLU A 78 5.08 6.65 11.46
C GLU A 78 5.62 5.40 10.76
N PHE A 79 5.50 4.22 11.38
CA PHE A 79 5.82 2.95 10.75
C PHE A 79 4.94 2.64 9.54
N ALA A 80 3.62 2.87 9.64
CA ALA A 80 2.72 2.75 8.49
C ALA A 80 3.07 3.73 7.37
N ALA A 81 3.49 4.96 7.70
CA ALA A 81 3.96 5.94 6.73
C ALA A 81 5.27 5.52 6.04
N LEU A 82 6.22 4.94 6.78
CA LEU A 82 7.45 4.37 6.22
C LEU A 82 7.16 3.23 5.23
N ASN A 83 6.25 2.33 5.57
CA ASN A 83 5.83 1.26 4.66
C ASN A 83 5.15 1.82 3.41
N GLY A 84 4.32 2.86 3.56
CA GLY A 84 3.71 3.57 2.44
C GLY A 84 4.73 4.19 1.46
N LEU A 85 5.85 4.70 1.97
CA LEU A 85 6.93 5.20 1.11
C LEU A 85 7.61 4.09 0.29
N LYS A 86 7.70 2.87 0.83
CA LYS A 86 8.19 1.71 0.08
C LYS A 86 7.22 1.33 -1.04
N ASP A 87 5.93 1.29 -0.72
CA ASP A 87 4.88 1.03 -1.71
C ASP A 87 4.87 2.11 -2.82
N LEU A 88 5.07 3.38 -2.45
CA LEU A 88 5.24 4.48 -3.41
C LEU A 88 6.47 4.29 -4.30
N LYS A 89 7.62 3.94 -3.70
CA LYS A 89 8.87 3.69 -4.44
C LYS A 89 8.70 2.57 -5.46
N TYR A 90 8.02 1.49 -5.07
CA TYR A 90 7.70 0.39 -5.98
C TYR A 90 6.75 0.81 -7.10
N ALA A 91 5.72 1.60 -6.80
CA ALA A 91 4.79 2.08 -7.82
C ALA A 91 5.50 3.02 -8.83
N VAL A 92 6.32 3.95 -8.34
CA VAL A 92 7.12 4.85 -9.17
C VAL A 92 8.12 4.08 -10.04
N SER A 93 8.81 3.08 -9.49
CA SER A 93 9.75 2.28 -10.30
C SER A 93 9.05 1.43 -11.35
N THR A 94 7.84 0.93 -11.05
CA THR A 94 7.02 0.15 -11.99
C THR A 94 6.47 1.01 -13.13
N LEU A 95 6.03 2.24 -12.83
CA LEU A 95 5.48 3.17 -13.82
C LEU A 95 6.58 3.90 -14.62
N GLY A 96 7.77 4.06 -14.03
CA GLY A 96 8.87 4.89 -14.51
C GLY A 96 8.92 6.25 -13.79
N GLU A 97 10.12 6.68 -13.37
CA GLU A 97 10.29 7.89 -12.56
C GLU A 97 9.80 9.18 -13.25
N GLU A 98 9.95 9.26 -14.57
CA GLU A 98 9.52 10.41 -15.38
C GLU A 98 8.06 10.31 -15.86
N ASN A 99 7.35 9.23 -15.51
CA ASN A 99 5.98 9.02 -15.98
C ASN A 99 5.04 10.08 -15.37
N PRO A 100 4.27 10.82 -16.18
CA PRO A 100 3.34 11.84 -15.70
C PRO A 100 2.31 11.34 -14.68
N LEU A 101 1.97 10.06 -14.67
CA LEU A 101 1.03 9.44 -13.72
C LEU A 101 1.62 9.29 -12.31
N THR A 102 2.91 9.58 -12.12
CA THR A 102 3.55 9.65 -10.81
C THR A 102 3.47 11.05 -10.18
N LYS A 103 2.97 12.05 -10.90
CA LYS A 103 2.67 13.38 -10.34
C LYS A 103 1.53 13.28 -9.32
N LEU A 104 1.48 14.24 -8.39
CA LEU A 104 0.40 14.26 -7.40
C LEU A 104 -0.91 14.78 -8.01
N VAL A 105 -0.81 15.82 -8.84
CA VAL A 105 -1.88 16.26 -9.73
C VAL A 105 -1.53 15.79 -11.14
N VAL A 106 -2.31 14.85 -11.65
CA VAL A 106 -2.14 14.28 -12.99
C VAL A 106 -2.92 15.08 -14.03
N ASP A 107 -2.68 14.81 -15.31
CA ASP A 107 -3.47 15.35 -16.43
C ASP A 107 -4.04 14.18 -17.24
N LEU A 108 -5.34 13.96 -17.14
CA LEU A 108 -6.05 12.88 -17.83
C LEU A 108 -6.75 13.33 -19.12
N SER A 109 -6.54 14.58 -19.56
CA SER A 109 -7.19 15.10 -20.77
C SER A 109 -6.77 14.38 -22.07
N GLY A 110 -5.64 13.67 -22.06
CA GLY A 110 -5.08 12.95 -23.20
C GLY A 110 -5.72 11.60 -23.53
N GLY A 111 -6.90 11.28 -23.00
CA GLY A 111 -7.59 10.01 -23.25
C GLY A 111 -7.11 8.83 -22.39
N ILE A 112 -6.38 9.11 -21.30
CA ILE A 112 -6.01 8.13 -20.29
C ILE A 112 -7.25 7.86 -19.43
N GLY A 113 -7.69 6.60 -19.36
CA GLY A 113 -8.81 6.22 -18.50
C GLY A 113 -8.44 6.37 -17.01
N PRO A 114 -9.40 6.70 -16.11
CA PRO A 114 -9.14 6.73 -14.67
C PRO A 114 -8.56 5.41 -14.13
N ASP A 115 -8.99 4.27 -14.70
CA ASP A 115 -8.47 2.95 -14.33
C ASP A 115 -7.00 2.75 -14.72
N ASP A 116 -6.52 3.41 -15.78
CA ASP A 116 -5.10 3.40 -16.19
C ASP A 116 -4.24 4.33 -15.33
N ALA A 117 -4.83 5.39 -14.78
CA ALA A 117 -4.17 6.33 -13.89
C ALA A 117 -4.14 5.85 -12.42
N PHE A 118 -5.01 4.89 -12.07
CA PHE A 118 -5.12 4.37 -10.73
C PHE A 118 -3.82 3.67 -10.31
N SER A 119 -3.21 4.19 -9.24
CA SER A 119 -1.97 3.64 -8.67
C SER A 119 -1.84 4.02 -7.20
N THR A 120 -0.77 3.56 -6.56
CA THR A 120 -0.40 3.96 -5.19
C THR A 120 0.01 5.44 -5.09
N CYS A 121 0.33 6.11 -6.20
CA CYS A 121 0.86 7.47 -6.19
C CYS A 121 -0.05 8.50 -5.48
N PRO A 122 -1.34 8.67 -5.82
CA PRO A 122 -2.22 9.64 -5.14
C PRO A 122 -2.38 9.38 -3.64
N TYR A 123 -2.38 8.11 -3.22
CA TYR A 123 -2.45 7.69 -1.82
C TYR A 123 -1.20 8.12 -1.05
N GLU A 124 -0.04 7.63 -1.49
CA GLU A 124 1.18 7.72 -0.68
C GLU A 124 1.94 9.03 -0.88
N LYS A 125 1.98 9.57 -2.10
CA LYS A 125 2.54 10.91 -2.34
C LYS A 125 1.66 11.98 -1.69
N GLY A 126 0.33 11.81 -1.75
CA GLY A 126 -0.63 12.70 -1.08
C GLY A 126 -0.52 12.65 0.44
N HIS A 127 -0.47 11.45 1.03
CA HIS A 127 -0.18 11.28 2.46
C HIS A 127 1.14 11.94 2.85
N THR A 128 2.22 11.66 2.11
CA THR A 128 3.56 12.17 2.42
C THR A 128 3.60 13.69 2.37
N PHE A 129 2.88 14.30 1.42
CA PHE A 129 2.74 15.75 1.35
C PHE A 129 2.01 16.31 2.58
N LEU A 130 0.88 15.70 2.98
CA LEU A 130 0.14 16.14 4.18
C LEU A 130 0.93 15.95 5.47
N PHE A 131 1.71 14.88 5.58
CA PHE A 131 2.60 14.64 6.71
C PHE A 131 3.75 15.66 6.75
N TYR A 132 4.33 16.01 5.59
CA TYR A 132 5.28 17.11 5.48
C TYR A 132 4.65 18.44 5.95
N LEU A 133 3.45 18.76 5.49
CA LEU A 133 2.75 19.99 5.89
C LEU A 133 2.46 20.01 7.40
N GLU A 134 2.02 18.87 7.98
CA GLU A 134 1.82 18.74 9.42
C GLU A 134 3.09 19.04 10.20
N GLN A 135 4.22 18.41 9.85
CA GLN A 135 5.50 18.68 10.51
C GLN A 135 5.93 20.14 10.35
N LEU A 136 5.76 20.71 9.15
CA LEU A 136 6.15 22.08 8.81
C LEU A 136 5.42 23.12 9.66
N VAL A 137 4.12 22.96 9.89
CA VAL A 137 3.31 23.97 10.59
C VAL A 137 3.36 23.86 12.12
N GLY A 138 4.00 22.83 12.68
CA GLY A 138 4.13 22.65 14.13
C GLY A 138 3.54 21.35 14.69
N GLY A 139 3.27 20.37 13.85
CA GLY A 139 2.86 19.02 14.24
C GLY A 139 1.35 18.83 14.41
N PRO A 140 0.95 17.63 14.88
CA PRO A 140 -0.46 17.21 14.92
C PRO A 140 -1.40 18.16 15.67
N ALA A 141 -0.94 18.75 16.78
CA ALA A 141 -1.75 19.66 17.59
C ALA A 141 -2.15 20.95 16.85
N VAL A 142 -1.36 21.37 15.86
CA VAL A 142 -1.62 22.54 15.02
C VAL A 142 -2.37 22.15 13.74
N PHE A 143 -2.06 20.99 13.17
CA PHE A 143 -2.63 20.56 11.89
C PHE A 143 -4.04 19.95 12.01
N GLU A 144 -4.39 19.31 13.13
CA GLU A 144 -5.73 18.74 13.32
C GLU A 144 -6.86 19.79 13.38
N PRO A 145 -6.70 20.96 14.03
CA PRO A 145 -7.64 22.06 13.90
C PRO A 145 -7.82 22.54 12.45
N PHE A 146 -6.75 22.57 11.66
CA PHE A 146 -6.82 22.88 10.24
C PHE A 146 -7.64 21.86 9.45
N LEU A 147 -7.44 20.55 9.67
CA LEU A 147 -8.23 19.51 9.02
C LEU A 147 -9.73 19.66 9.28
N LYS A 148 -10.11 19.96 10.53
CA LYS A 148 -11.51 20.21 10.89
C LYS A 148 -12.07 21.43 10.17
N ALA A 149 -11.29 22.52 10.12
CA ALA A 149 -11.69 23.74 9.42
C ALA A 149 -11.80 23.53 7.90
N TYR A 150 -10.90 22.74 7.30
CA TYR A 150 -10.93 22.33 5.90
C TYR A 150 -12.22 21.58 5.58
N LEU A 151 -12.57 20.57 6.39
CA LEU A 151 -13.80 19.80 6.22
C LEU A 151 -15.04 20.68 6.38
N ASP A 152 -15.08 21.56 7.39
CA ASP A 152 -16.24 22.44 7.61
C ASP A 152 -16.42 23.48 6.48
N ASN A 153 -15.32 24.00 5.94
CA ASN A 153 -15.35 24.97 4.85
C ASN A 153 -15.82 24.36 3.51
N PHE A 154 -15.41 23.12 3.23
CA PHE A 154 -15.66 22.47 1.94
C PHE A 154 -16.74 21.39 1.96
N LYS A 155 -17.39 21.12 3.10
CA LYS A 155 -18.46 20.13 3.18
C LYS A 155 -19.54 20.36 2.10
N TYR A 156 -19.97 19.26 1.47
CA TYR A 156 -20.94 19.24 0.38
C TYR A 156 -20.47 19.93 -0.91
N ARG A 157 -19.14 20.03 -1.12
CA ARG A 157 -18.56 20.61 -2.33
C ARG A 157 -17.56 19.65 -2.97
N SER A 158 -17.41 19.80 -4.28
CA SER A 158 -16.32 19.20 -5.02
C SER A 158 -15.26 20.26 -5.32
N ILE A 159 -13.99 20.00 -4.99
CA ILE A 159 -12.91 20.99 -5.00
C ILE A 159 -11.74 20.57 -5.89
N GLU A 160 -10.96 21.56 -6.30
CA GLU A 160 -9.70 21.37 -7.02
C GLU A 160 -8.51 21.59 -6.06
N THR A 161 -7.31 21.15 -6.47
CA THR A 161 -6.11 21.35 -5.67
C THR A 161 -5.79 22.82 -5.35
N ARG A 162 -6.17 23.75 -6.25
CA ARG A 162 -6.02 25.19 -6.00
C ARG A 162 -6.87 25.69 -4.83
N ASP A 163 -8.03 25.08 -4.58
CA ASP A 163 -8.92 25.46 -3.48
C ASP A 163 -8.28 25.06 -2.14
N PHE A 164 -7.76 23.83 -2.06
CA PHE A 164 -6.96 23.37 -0.92
C PHE A 164 -5.75 24.27 -0.67
N LYS A 165 -4.93 24.55 -1.71
CA LYS A 165 -3.74 25.41 -1.62
C LYS A 165 -4.10 26.81 -1.09
N THR A 166 -5.17 27.40 -1.60
CA THR A 166 -5.65 28.72 -1.19
C THR A 166 -6.09 28.72 0.27
N PHE A 167 -6.90 27.72 0.66
CA PHE A 167 -7.38 27.58 2.03
C PHE A 167 -6.24 27.35 3.03
N PHE A 168 -5.27 26.47 2.71
CA PHE A 168 -4.09 26.23 3.54
C PHE A 168 -3.28 27.52 3.76
N LYS A 169 -2.98 28.26 2.68
CA LYS A 169 -2.22 29.52 2.78
C LYS A 169 -2.96 30.57 3.61
N SER A 170 -4.29 30.63 3.50
CA SER A 170 -5.12 31.55 4.29
C SER A 170 -5.13 31.16 5.77
N TYR A 171 -5.36 29.88 6.08
CA TYR A 171 -5.43 29.39 7.46
C TYR A 171 -4.10 29.57 8.19
N PHE A 172 -2.98 29.34 7.50
CA PHE A 172 -1.63 29.45 8.05
C PHE A 172 -0.91 30.76 7.71
N ALA A 173 -1.63 31.84 7.37
CA ALA A 173 -1.02 33.11 6.93
C ALA A 173 0.02 33.68 7.92
N ASN A 174 -0.20 33.46 9.22
CA ASN A 174 0.69 33.91 10.31
C ASN A 174 1.80 32.90 10.64
N ASN A 175 1.78 31.70 10.08
CA ASN A 175 2.85 30.71 10.22
C ASN A 175 3.91 30.96 9.14
N THR A 176 5.10 31.41 9.54
CA THR A 176 6.18 31.74 8.62
C THR A 176 6.71 30.52 7.85
N ALA A 177 6.74 29.34 8.47
CA ALA A 177 7.19 28.10 7.84
C ALA A 177 6.27 27.68 6.68
N SER A 178 4.97 27.92 6.76
CA SER A 178 4.02 27.60 5.68
C SER A 178 4.31 28.33 4.35
N LYS A 179 5.10 29.43 4.39
CA LYS A 179 5.46 30.22 3.21
C LYS A 179 6.57 29.58 2.37
N SER A 180 7.31 28.60 2.90
CA SER A 180 8.41 27.93 2.21
C SER A 180 7.99 26.71 1.40
N VAL A 181 6.70 26.36 1.39
CA VAL A 181 6.19 25.21 0.63
C VAL A 181 6.39 25.46 -0.86
N ASP A 182 7.23 24.65 -1.49
CA ASP A 182 7.34 24.57 -2.95
C ASP A 182 6.18 23.74 -3.52
N TRP A 183 5.05 24.42 -3.70
CA TRP A 183 3.82 23.78 -4.19
C TRP A 183 3.98 23.14 -5.56
N ASP A 184 4.74 23.76 -6.46
CA ASP A 184 4.78 23.29 -7.85
C ASP A 184 5.59 21.99 -7.93
N SER A 185 6.71 21.91 -7.18
CA SER A 185 7.47 20.67 -7.06
C SER A 185 6.68 19.53 -6.40
N TRP A 186 5.87 19.83 -5.36
CA TRP A 186 5.04 18.81 -4.73
C TRP A 186 3.90 18.31 -5.63
N LEU A 187 3.25 19.24 -6.34
CA LEU A 187 2.03 18.93 -7.08
C LEU A 187 2.32 18.35 -8.47
N PHE A 188 3.36 18.84 -9.17
CA PHE A 188 3.51 18.63 -10.61
C PHE A 188 4.81 17.93 -11.04
N THR A 189 5.73 17.65 -10.11
CA THR A 189 6.96 16.89 -10.42
C THR A 189 6.69 15.38 -10.32
N PRO A 190 7.07 14.60 -11.36
CA PRO A 190 6.97 13.14 -11.34
C PRO A 190 8.01 12.52 -10.37
N GLY A 191 7.97 11.21 -10.19
CA GLY A 191 8.94 10.48 -9.39
C GLY A 191 8.65 10.48 -7.88
N MET A 192 9.67 10.24 -7.06
CA MET A 192 9.54 10.31 -5.60
C MET A 192 9.42 11.76 -5.10
N PRO A 193 8.76 12.01 -3.95
CA PRO A 193 8.80 13.33 -3.32
C PRO A 193 10.24 13.79 -3.08
N PHE A 194 10.55 15.04 -3.43
CA PHE A 194 11.89 15.62 -3.24
C PHE A 194 12.24 15.88 -1.77
N ILE A 195 11.23 15.93 -0.89
CA ILE A 195 11.39 15.95 0.57
C ILE A 195 10.67 14.74 1.14
N ILE A 196 11.43 13.90 1.86
CA ILE A 196 10.88 12.81 2.66
C ILE A 196 10.89 13.26 4.13
N PRO A 197 9.72 13.29 4.80
CA PRO A 197 9.65 13.60 6.23
C PRO A 197 10.50 12.66 7.07
N LYS A 198 10.87 13.11 8.27
CA LYS A 198 11.54 12.23 9.25
C LYS A 198 10.47 11.44 10.00
N TYR A 199 10.67 10.13 10.10
CA TYR A 199 9.79 9.20 10.80
C TYR A 199 10.57 8.50 11.90
N ASN A 200 9.89 8.12 12.98
CA ASN A 200 10.40 7.13 13.92
C ASN A 200 10.56 5.76 13.24
N THR A 201 11.76 5.17 13.33
CA THR A 201 12.09 3.89 12.68
C THR A 201 12.05 2.70 13.63
N SER A 202 11.80 2.87 14.93
CA SER A 202 11.99 1.81 15.94
C SER A 202 11.29 0.48 15.62
N LEU A 203 10.05 0.53 15.11
CA LEU A 203 9.32 -0.67 14.69
C LEU A 203 9.90 -1.33 13.43
N ALA A 204 10.40 -0.52 12.49
CA ALA A 204 11.10 -1.00 11.30
C ALA A 204 12.47 -1.57 11.63
N ASP A 205 13.20 -0.95 12.55
CA ASP A 205 14.53 -1.38 13.01
C ASP A 205 14.47 -2.78 13.62
N ALA A 206 13.39 -3.11 14.36
CA ALA A 206 13.14 -4.46 14.87
C ALA A 206 12.96 -5.47 13.73
N CYS A 207 12.23 -5.11 12.67
CA CYS A 207 12.06 -5.96 11.47
C CYS A 207 13.41 -6.18 10.78
N THR A 208 14.17 -5.10 10.56
CA THR A 208 15.50 -5.11 9.96
C THR A 208 16.48 -5.94 10.75
N ALA A 209 16.45 -5.87 12.09
CA ALA A 209 17.29 -6.71 12.95
C ALA A 209 17.00 -8.19 12.75
N LEU A 210 15.72 -8.60 12.67
CA LEU A 210 15.35 -9.99 12.43
C LEU A 210 15.74 -10.44 11.01
N THR A 211 15.48 -9.63 9.98
CA THR A 211 15.93 -9.88 8.61
C THR A 211 17.44 -10.10 8.55
N ASN A 212 18.23 -9.22 9.16
CA ASN A 212 19.68 -9.32 9.17
C ASN A 212 20.18 -10.59 9.88
N ARG A 213 19.54 -10.99 11.00
CA ARG A 213 19.85 -12.28 11.65
C ARG A 213 19.65 -13.44 10.68
N TRP A 214 18.52 -13.49 9.97
CA TRP A 214 18.23 -14.53 8.96
C TRP A 214 19.23 -14.53 7.79
N VAL A 215 19.64 -13.35 7.35
CA VAL A 215 20.66 -13.19 6.29
C VAL A 215 22.02 -13.70 6.76
N GLN A 216 22.43 -13.38 8.00
CA GLN A 216 23.74 -13.72 8.55
C GLN A 216 23.90 -15.19 8.94
N TRP A 217 22.83 -15.88 9.34
CA TRP A 217 22.92 -17.30 9.68
C TRP A 217 23.31 -18.14 8.46
N ASP A 218 24.45 -18.79 8.48
CA ASP A 218 25.03 -19.52 7.33
C ASP A 218 24.57 -20.99 7.21
N MET A 219 23.66 -21.42 8.10
CA MET A 219 23.12 -22.78 8.17
C MET A 219 24.16 -23.86 8.55
N THR A 220 25.35 -23.49 9.03
CA THR A 220 26.35 -24.45 9.53
C THR A 220 26.09 -24.86 10.98
N GLU A 221 25.57 -23.94 11.77
CA GLU A 221 25.14 -24.15 13.16
C GLU A 221 23.63 -24.46 13.24
N PRO A 222 23.16 -25.11 14.34
CA PRO A 222 21.75 -25.35 14.58
C PRO A 222 20.91 -24.08 14.41
N ASN A 223 19.67 -24.25 13.93
CA ASN A 223 18.76 -23.14 13.67
C ASN A 223 18.54 -22.31 14.97
N PRO A 224 18.95 -21.03 15.00
CA PRO A 224 18.88 -20.19 16.20
C PRO A 224 17.52 -19.47 16.34
N PHE A 225 16.57 -19.72 15.43
CA PHE A 225 15.29 -19.03 15.36
C PHE A 225 14.18 -19.85 16.02
N ALA A 226 13.21 -19.14 16.59
CA ALA A 226 12.07 -19.75 17.27
C ALA A 226 10.81 -18.92 17.03
N PRO A 227 9.60 -19.50 17.13
CA PRO A 227 8.34 -18.75 16.98
C PRO A 227 8.27 -17.48 17.83
N THR A 228 8.97 -17.46 18.97
CA THR A 228 9.06 -16.32 19.88
C THR A 228 9.70 -15.06 19.29
N ASP A 229 10.46 -15.17 18.19
CA ASP A 229 11.01 -14.01 17.47
C ASP A 229 9.90 -13.06 16.99
N LEU A 230 8.70 -13.57 16.71
CA LEU A 230 7.57 -12.79 16.22
C LEU A 230 6.55 -12.42 17.30
N THR A 231 6.69 -12.90 18.55
CA THR A 231 5.68 -12.70 19.60
C THR A 231 5.39 -11.22 19.88
N ASN A 232 6.40 -10.36 19.78
CA ASN A 232 6.25 -8.93 20.03
C ASN A 232 5.99 -8.11 18.75
N PHE A 233 5.87 -8.77 17.59
CA PHE A 233 5.62 -8.07 16.34
C PHE A 233 4.13 -7.83 16.17
N HIS A 234 3.76 -6.58 15.89
CA HIS A 234 2.46 -6.30 15.30
C HIS A 234 2.36 -6.99 13.92
N PRO A 235 1.19 -7.42 13.44
CA PRO A 235 1.04 -8.00 12.10
C PRO A 235 1.63 -7.16 10.96
N LEU A 236 1.63 -5.84 11.08
CA LEU A 236 2.32 -4.94 10.12
C LEU A 236 3.86 -5.11 10.13
N GLN A 237 4.46 -5.43 11.28
CA GLN A 237 5.90 -5.75 11.38
C GLN A 237 6.20 -7.11 10.75
N VAL A 238 5.31 -8.10 10.89
CA VAL A 238 5.47 -9.39 10.21
C VAL A 238 5.39 -9.22 8.68
N GLN A 239 4.46 -8.38 8.21
CA GLN A 239 4.37 -8.03 6.79
C GLN A 239 5.64 -7.34 6.30
N GLU A 240 6.16 -6.37 7.06
CA GLU A 240 7.40 -5.67 6.74
C GLU A 240 8.63 -6.59 6.75
N PHE A 241 8.76 -7.48 7.73
CA PHE A 241 9.81 -8.51 7.77
C PHE A 241 9.81 -9.37 6.49
N LEU A 242 8.63 -9.87 6.09
CA LEU A 242 8.51 -10.62 4.83
C LEU A 242 8.78 -9.75 3.58
N ALA A 243 8.42 -8.47 3.61
CA ALA A 243 8.70 -7.54 2.53
C ALA A 243 10.22 -7.32 2.37
N GLN A 244 10.95 -7.12 3.47
CA GLN A 244 12.42 -6.99 3.43
C GLN A 244 13.10 -8.25 2.90
N LEU A 245 12.64 -9.44 3.30
CA LEU A 245 13.14 -10.70 2.72
C LEU A 245 12.87 -10.80 1.21
N LEU A 246 11.70 -10.33 0.76
CA LEU A 246 11.33 -10.30 -0.65
C LEU A 246 12.17 -9.30 -1.46
N GLU A 247 12.70 -8.24 -0.83
CA GLU A 247 13.56 -7.23 -1.46
C GLU A 247 15.01 -7.72 -1.65
N LEU A 248 15.48 -8.71 -0.89
CA LEU A 248 16.85 -9.24 -1.00
C LEU A 248 17.14 -9.78 -2.40
N GLU A 249 18.29 -9.46 -2.99
CA GLU A 249 18.69 -9.98 -4.31
C GLU A 249 18.73 -11.51 -4.35
N SER A 250 19.20 -12.14 -3.27
CA SER A 250 19.29 -13.59 -3.11
C SER A 250 18.93 -14.00 -1.69
N PHE A 251 18.12 -15.05 -1.57
CA PHE A 251 17.81 -15.70 -0.32
C PHE A 251 17.59 -17.21 -0.59
N PRO A 252 18.44 -18.12 -0.08
CA PRO A 252 18.39 -19.53 -0.46
C PRO A 252 17.07 -20.22 -0.13
N LEU A 253 16.67 -21.17 -0.97
CA LEU A 253 15.47 -22.01 -0.76
C LEU A 253 15.50 -22.68 0.61
N ASP A 254 16.64 -23.23 1.03
CA ASP A 254 16.78 -23.91 2.32
C ASP A 254 16.49 -22.98 3.52
N LYS A 255 16.85 -21.69 3.41
CA LYS A 255 16.48 -20.68 4.42
C LYS A 255 14.99 -20.38 4.41
N VAL A 256 14.35 -20.32 3.23
CA VAL A 256 12.89 -20.16 3.12
C VAL A 256 12.16 -21.37 3.70
N GLN A 257 12.67 -22.58 3.47
CA GLN A 257 12.12 -23.79 4.10
C GLN A 257 12.30 -23.76 5.62
N ALA A 258 13.47 -23.32 6.11
CA ALA A 258 13.68 -23.11 7.54
C ALA A 258 12.72 -22.06 8.14
N LEU A 259 12.47 -20.93 7.45
CA LEU A 259 11.44 -19.95 7.84
C LEU A 259 10.06 -20.59 7.97
N GLN A 260 9.67 -21.44 7.02
CA GLN A 260 8.40 -22.17 7.08
C GLN A 260 8.34 -23.09 8.31
N SER A 261 9.41 -23.83 8.59
CA SER A 261 9.48 -24.74 9.74
C SER A 261 9.39 -23.99 11.07
N VAL A 262 9.98 -22.80 11.18
CA VAL A 262 9.98 -22.01 12.42
C VAL A 262 8.68 -21.22 12.60
N TYR A 263 8.22 -20.50 11.57
CA TYR A 263 7.12 -19.53 11.70
C TYR A 263 5.80 -19.97 11.10
N SER A 264 5.76 -21.08 10.37
CA SER A 264 4.53 -21.65 9.80
C SER A 264 3.72 -20.69 8.91
N PHE A 265 4.38 -19.81 8.14
CA PHE A 265 3.71 -18.77 7.35
C PHE A 265 2.67 -19.31 6.34
N SER A 266 2.84 -20.53 5.82
CA SER A 266 1.84 -21.17 4.93
C SER A 266 0.48 -21.37 5.61
N ALA A 267 0.41 -21.42 6.94
CA ALA A 267 -0.82 -21.58 7.71
C ALA A 267 -1.48 -20.24 8.11
N SER A 268 -0.90 -19.10 7.72
CA SER A 268 -1.45 -17.79 8.08
C SER A 268 -2.79 -17.54 7.37
N ASN A 269 -3.80 -17.14 8.17
CA ASN A 269 -5.09 -16.65 7.65
C ASN A 269 -5.04 -15.17 7.26
N ASN A 270 -3.97 -14.45 7.63
CA ASN A 270 -3.79 -13.06 7.23
C ASN A 270 -3.36 -13.00 5.77
N SER A 271 -4.23 -12.45 4.91
CA SER A 271 -4.01 -12.40 3.47
C SER A 271 -2.77 -11.59 3.05
N GLU A 272 -2.41 -10.53 3.79
CA GLU A 272 -1.23 -9.71 3.51
C GLU A 272 0.09 -10.44 3.84
N ILE A 273 0.08 -11.26 4.91
CA ILE A 273 1.21 -12.12 5.30
C ILE A 273 1.34 -13.26 4.28
N LYS A 274 0.23 -13.98 4.02
CA LYS A 274 0.19 -15.11 3.08
C LYS A 274 0.62 -14.68 1.68
N PHE A 275 0.18 -13.50 1.22
CA PHE A 275 0.59 -12.91 -0.05
C PHE A 275 2.11 -12.73 -0.15
N ARG A 276 2.74 -12.03 0.81
CA ARG A 276 4.20 -11.79 0.80
C ARG A 276 4.98 -13.08 0.92
N TRP A 277 4.51 -14.00 1.75
CA TRP A 277 5.08 -15.34 1.90
C TRP A 277 5.09 -16.12 0.58
N LEU A 278 3.95 -16.17 -0.12
CA LEU A 278 3.84 -16.86 -1.40
C LEU A 278 4.75 -16.23 -2.46
N ARG A 279 4.80 -14.89 -2.54
CA ARG A 279 5.73 -14.19 -3.45
C ARG A 279 7.19 -14.54 -3.15
N LEU A 280 7.58 -14.58 -1.87
CA LEU A 280 8.93 -15.00 -1.47
C LEU A 280 9.23 -16.43 -1.92
N CYS A 281 8.28 -17.36 -1.73
CA CYS A 281 8.41 -18.75 -2.18
C CYS A 281 8.57 -18.87 -3.70
N ILE A 282 7.81 -18.09 -4.47
CA ILE A 282 7.91 -18.05 -5.94
C ILE A 282 9.26 -17.49 -6.36
N LYS A 283 9.73 -16.41 -5.72
CA LYS A 283 11.02 -15.78 -6.01
C LYS A 283 12.19 -16.77 -5.88
N VAL A 284 12.15 -17.63 -4.86
CA VAL A 284 13.19 -18.66 -4.63
C VAL A 284 12.92 -19.97 -5.38
N ARG A 285 11.94 -19.98 -6.30
CA ARG A 285 11.56 -21.13 -7.13
C ARG A 285 11.17 -22.38 -6.34
N TRP A 286 10.45 -22.21 -5.23
CA TRP A 286 9.91 -23.35 -4.46
C TRP A 286 8.68 -23.94 -5.16
N GLU A 287 8.88 -24.97 -5.98
CA GLU A 287 7.83 -25.57 -6.83
C GLU A 287 6.58 -26.02 -6.07
N GLU A 288 6.73 -26.58 -4.86
CA GLU A 288 5.61 -27.02 -4.02
C GLU A 288 4.65 -25.89 -3.64
N LYS A 289 5.09 -24.62 -3.75
CA LYS A 289 4.29 -23.44 -3.43
C LYS A 289 3.57 -22.85 -4.64
N VAL A 290 3.82 -23.36 -5.85
CA VAL A 290 3.11 -22.93 -7.07
C VAL A 290 1.62 -23.24 -7.00
N ALA A 291 1.23 -24.47 -6.61
CA ALA A 291 -0.18 -24.83 -6.50
C ALA A 291 -0.91 -24.00 -5.41
N PRO A 292 -0.37 -23.85 -4.18
CA PRO A 292 -0.91 -22.91 -3.19
C PRO A 292 -1.02 -21.46 -3.67
N ALA A 293 -0.05 -20.97 -4.46
CA ALA A 293 -0.09 -19.62 -5.00
C ALA A 293 -1.20 -19.44 -6.03
N LEU A 294 -1.34 -20.39 -6.98
CA LEU A 294 -2.44 -20.40 -7.96
C LEU A 294 -3.80 -20.52 -7.27
N GLN A 295 -3.93 -21.36 -6.24
CA GLN A 295 -5.15 -21.44 -5.45
C GLN A 295 -5.48 -20.09 -4.80
N PHE A 296 -4.50 -19.46 -4.15
CA PHE A 296 -4.69 -18.16 -3.49
C PHE A 296 -5.17 -17.06 -4.45
N VAL A 297 -4.71 -17.04 -5.70
CA VAL A 297 -5.15 -16.04 -6.70
C VAL A 297 -6.42 -16.41 -7.46
N THR A 298 -6.94 -17.62 -7.28
CA THR A 298 -8.18 -18.07 -7.92
C THR A 298 -9.34 -18.15 -6.92
N GLU A 299 -9.08 -18.21 -5.61
CA GLU A 299 -10.10 -18.19 -4.55
C GLU A 299 -10.58 -16.78 -4.17
N GLN A 300 -9.91 -15.73 -4.66
CA GLN A 300 -10.27 -14.33 -4.46
C GLN A 300 -9.87 -13.45 -5.65
N GLY A 301 -10.39 -12.23 -5.72
CA GLY A 301 -10.25 -11.31 -6.85
C GLY A 301 -9.49 -10.03 -6.55
N ARG A 302 -8.96 -9.83 -5.33
CA ARG A 302 -8.31 -8.58 -4.94
C ARG A 302 -7.07 -8.36 -5.80
N MET A 303 -7.10 -7.34 -6.66
CA MET A 303 -6.05 -7.09 -7.66
C MET A 303 -4.65 -6.94 -7.02
N LYS A 304 -4.59 -6.37 -5.81
CA LYS A 304 -3.37 -6.26 -4.99
C LYS A 304 -2.65 -7.61 -4.81
N PHE A 305 -3.39 -8.71 -4.73
CA PHE A 305 -2.86 -10.05 -4.53
C PHE A 305 -2.74 -10.83 -5.83
N VAL A 306 -3.80 -10.78 -6.66
CA VAL A 306 -3.91 -11.56 -7.89
C VAL A 306 -2.82 -11.17 -8.88
N ARG A 307 -2.71 -9.87 -9.20
CA ARG A 307 -1.82 -9.39 -10.26
C ARG A 307 -0.34 -9.69 -9.99
N PRO A 308 0.23 -9.38 -8.81
CA PRO A 308 1.66 -9.61 -8.59
C PRO A 308 2.04 -11.09 -8.59
N ILE A 309 1.20 -11.99 -8.05
CA ILE A 309 1.49 -13.42 -8.07
C ILE A 309 1.41 -13.98 -9.49
N TYR A 310 0.43 -13.57 -10.31
CA TYR A 310 0.40 -13.95 -11.72
C TYR A 310 1.66 -13.46 -12.46
N ARG A 311 2.11 -12.22 -12.22
CA ARG A 311 3.36 -11.68 -12.79
C ARG A 311 4.59 -12.48 -12.35
N ASP A 312 4.73 -12.77 -11.06
CA ASP A 312 5.88 -13.53 -10.54
C ASP A 312 5.94 -14.95 -11.12
N LEU A 313 4.78 -15.64 -11.19
CA LEU A 313 4.71 -16.99 -11.77
C LEU A 313 4.93 -17.00 -13.28
N TYR A 314 4.47 -15.96 -14.00
CA TYR A 314 4.71 -15.82 -15.43
C TYR A 314 6.18 -15.52 -15.75
N ALA A 315 6.85 -14.74 -14.90
CA ALA A 315 8.28 -14.46 -15.03
C ALA A 315 9.15 -15.70 -14.80
N TRP A 316 8.66 -16.68 -14.03
CA TRP A 316 9.30 -18.00 -13.91
C TRP A 316 8.97 -18.85 -15.15
N GLU A 317 9.95 -18.97 -16.04
CA GLU A 317 9.82 -19.63 -17.34
C GLU A 317 9.15 -21.02 -17.27
N ASP A 318 9.58 -21.89 -16.36
CA ASP A 318 9.03 -23.25 -16.19
C ASP A 318 7.54 -23.24 -15.81
N MET A 319 7.07 -22.20 -15.12
CA MET A 319 5.69 -22.08 -14.64
C MET A 319 4.81 -21.23 -15.57
N ARG A 320 5.38 -20.61 -16.60
CA ARG A 320 4.70 -19.64 -17.46
C ARG A 320 3.45 -20.22 -18.14
N GLN A 321 3.59 -21.37 -18.80
CA GLN A 321 2.45 -21.98 -19.51
C GLN A 321 1.36 -22.38 -18.53
N ARG A 322 1.73 -23.00 -17.41
CA ARG A 322 0.80 -23.37 -16.33
C ARG A 322 0.05 -22.15 -15.78
N THR A 323 0.71 -21.01 -15.69
CA THR A 323 0.14 -19.74 -15.25
C THR A 323 -0.88 -19.20 -16.25
N ILE A 324 -0.54 -19.22 -17.55
CA ILE A 324 -1.48 -18.85 -18.62
C ILE A 324 -2.70 -19.78 -18.61
N ASP A 325 -2.49 -21.10 -18.56
CA ASP A 325 -3.57 -22.09 -18.57
C ASP A 325 -4.52 -21.89 -17.37
N ASN A 326 -3.96 -21.62 -16.19
CA ASN A 326 -4.75 -21.32 -14.99
C ASN A 326 -5.58 -20.04 -15.14
N PHE A 327 -5.00 -18.97 -15.68
CA PHE A 327 -5.73 -17.73 -15.96
C PHE A 327 -6.85 -17.96 -16.98
N GLN A 328 -6.57 -18.65 -18.09
CA GLN A 328 -7.57 -18.95 -19.12
C GLN A 328 -8.73 -19.80 -18.58
N ALA A 329 -8.44 -20.76 -17.70
CA ALA A 329 -9.45 -21.62 -17.08
C ALA A 329 -10.33 -20.87 -16.05
N THR A 330 -9.82 -19.80 -15.44
CA THR A 330 -10.51 -19.11 -14.32
C THR A 330 -11.01 -17.71 -14.66
N LYS A 331 -10.57 -17.10 -15.77
CA LYS A 331 -10.93 -15.72 -16.17
C LYS A 331 -12.44 -15.47 -16.24
N ALA A 332 -13.25 -16.48 -16.60
CA ALA A 332 -14.70 -16.36 -16.68
C ALA A 332 -15.36 -16.11 -15.31
N ASN A 333 -14.67 -16.44 -14.21
CA ASN A 333 -15.14 -16.22 -12.83
C ASN A 333 -14.58 -14.92 -12.21
N MET A 334 -13.71 -14.20 -12.92
CA MET A 334 -13.09 -12.97 -12.47
C MET A 334 -13.90 -11.74 -12.91
N MET A 335 -13.81 -10.64 -12.15
CA MET A 335 -14.39 -9.37 -12.58
C MET A 335 -13.65 -8.82 -13.81
N ALA A 336 -14.37 -8.17 -14.72
CA ALA A 336 -13.82 -7.70 -16.00
C ALA A 336 -12.56 -6.83 -15.84
N VAL A 337 -12.55 -5.92 -14.85
CA VAL A 337 -11.39 -5.07 -14.54
C VAL A 337 -10.15 -5.90 -14.16
N LEU A 338 -10.32 -6.98 -13.40
CA LEU A 338 -9.23 -7.88 -13.03
C LEU A 338 -8.76 -8.66 -14.26
N VAL A 339 -9.68 -9.18 -15.09
CA VAL A 339 -9.35 -9.92 -16.31
C VAL A 339 -8.50 -9.07 -17.24
N HIS A 340 -8.92 -7.84 -17.53
CA HIS A 340 -8.18 -6.90 -18.38
C HIS A 340 -6.75 -6.67 -17.84
N ASN A 341 -6.64 -6.34 -16.56
CA ASN A 341 -5.34 -6.07 -15.96
C ASN A 341 -4.41 -7.29 -15.91
N VAL A 342 -4.93 -8.49 -15.64
CA VAL A 342 -4.12 -9.73 -15.67
C VAL A 342 -3.75 -10.11 -17.10
N ALA A 343 -4.64 -9.95 -18.09
CA ALA A 343 -4.33 -10.22 -19.49
C ALA A 343 -3.17 -9.33 -19.99
N LYS A 344 -3.20 -8.04 -19.65
CA LYS A 344 -2.12 -7.09 -19.91
C LYS A 344 -0.81 -7.49 -19.21
N ASP A 345 -0.88 -7.86 -17.93
CA ASP A 345 0.28 -8.33 -17.14
C ASP A 345 0.90 -9.62 -17.70
N LEU A 346 0.12 -10.46 -18.37
CA LEU A 346 0.55 -11.73 -18.97
C LEU A 346 0.87 -11.63 -20.48
N HIS A 347 0.78 -10.43 -21.07
CA HIS A 347 0.99 -10.19 -22.51
C HIS A 347 0.08 -11.03 -23.42
N LEU A 348 -1.21 -11.13 -23.06
CA LEU A 348 -2.23 -11.88 -23.80
C LEU A 348 -3.18 -10.99 -24.62
N GLU A 349 -2.93 -9.68 -24.63
CA GLU A 349 -3.70 -8.65 -25.36
C GLU A 349 -2.97 -8.19 -26.63
#